data_AF-A0A2T3NTN6-F1
#
_entry.id   AF-A0A2T3NTN6-F1
#
_cell.length_a   1.000
_cell.length_b   1.000
_cell.length_c   1.000
_cell.angle_alpha   90.00
_cell.angle_beta   90.00
_cell.angle_gamma   90.00
#
_symmetry.space_group_name_H-M   'P 1'
#
loop_
_entity.id
_entity.type
_entity.pdbx_description
1 polymer ?
#
loop_
_entity_poly.entity_id
_entity_poly.type
_entity_poly.pdbx_seq_one_letter_code
_entity_poly.pdbx_strand_id
1 'polypeptide(L)'
;MDHKRNILVNTAKGLAVLVAICLLRYAETFVTVVSFNQVGIVPNIIAMLVLLSGISAIVGLGRGDRWGFIPLYFFIPAITMFFGYSMIPYLPSLVSPDLRPFSIVLLNSSVLVFSVLVLLKMMDDDVVLPVEKC
;
A
#
# COMPACT_ATOMS: atom_id res chain seq x y z
N MET A 1 15.14 -4.04 -23.69
CA MET A 1 14.95 -3.18 -22.50
C MET A 1 13.47 -2.99 -22.12
N ASP A 2 12.53 -2.95 -23.06
CA ASP A 2 11.09 -2.75 -22.76
C ASP A 2 10.47 -3.83 -21.87
N HIS A 3 10.91 -5.09 -21.97
CA HIS A 3 10.29 -6.18 -21.21
C HIS A 3 10.46 -6.02 -19.68
N LYS A 4 11.65 -5.63 -19.22
CA LYS A 4 11.96 -5.46 -17.78
C LYS A 4 11.18 -4.27 -17.18
N ARG A 5 11.12 -3.15 -17.90
CA ARG A 5 10.33 -1.97 -17.51
C ARG A 5 8.83 -2.30 -17.46
N ASN A 6 8.30 -3.02 -18.45
CA ASN A 6 6.91 -3.45 -18.47
C ASN A 6 6.57 -4.39 -17.30
N ILE A 7 7.47 -5.29 -16.91
CA ILE A 7 7.31 -6.14 -15.73
C ILE A 7 7.22 -5.30 -14.46
N LEU A 8 8.13 -4.33 -14.28
CA LEU A 8 8.11 -3.45 -13.12
C LEU A 8 6.82 -2.62 -13.05
N VAL A 9 6.39 -2.03 -14.17
CA VAL A 9 5.14 -1.27 -14.25
C VAL A 9 3.93 -2.16 -13.93
N ASN A 10 3.88 -3.38 -14.47
CA ASN A 10 2.83 -4.35 -14.14
C ASN A 10 2.86 -4.76 -12.67
N THR A 11 4.04 -4.84 -12.06
CA THR A 11 4.21 -5.13 -10.63
C THR A 11 3.68 -3.98 -9.77
N ALA A 12 3.98 -2.74 -10.14
CA ALA A 12 3.42 -1.55 -9.48
C ALA A 12 1.89 -1.51 -9.62
N LYS A 13 1.35 -1.80 -10.80
CA LYS A 13 -0.10 -1.95 -11.00
C LYS A 13 -0.70 -3.07 -10.13
N GLY A 14 0.01 -4.19 -9.96
CA GLY A 14 -0.38 -5.25 -9.03
C GLY A 14 -0.49 -4.76 -7.58
N LEU A 15 0.47 -3.94 -7.12
CA LEU A 15 0.39 -3.27 -5.82
C LEU A 15 -0.80 -2.32 -5.73
N ALA A 16 -1.12 -1.58 -6.80
CA ALA A 16 -2.30 -0.73 -6.87
C ALA A 16 -3.60 -1.54 -6.68
N VAL A 17 -3.71 -2.69 -7.34
CA VAL A 17 -4.86 -3.60 -7.21
C VAL A 17 -4.94 -4.13 -5.77
N LEU A 18 -3.82 -4.50 -5.16
CA LEU A 18 -3.80 -4.95 -3.77
C LEU A 18 -4.33 -3.88 -2.80
N VAL A 19 -3.89 -2.62 -2.96
CA VAL A 19 -4.41 -1.48 -2.18
C VAL A 19 -5.90 -1.28 -2.42
N ALA A 20 -6.36 -1.36 -3.66
CA ALA A 20 -7.77 -1.20 -4.00
C ALA A 20 -8.65 -2.28 -3.35
N ILE A 21 -8.22 -3.55 -3.40
CA ILE A 21 -8.93 -4.65 -2.74
C ILE A 21 -8.94 -4.44 -1.22
N CYS A 22 -7.82 -4.01 -0.63
CA CYS A 22 -7.74 -3.68 0.79
C CYS A 22 -8.74 -2.57 1.16
N LEU A 23 -8.76 -1.46 0.43
CA LEU A 23 -9.70 -0.36 0.66
C LEU A 23 -11.16 -0.80 0.52
N LEU A 24 -11.49 -1.58 -0.52
CA LEU A 24 -12.85 -2.11 -0.72
C LEU A 24 -13.27 -3.01 0.45
N ARG A 25 -12.36 -3.86 0.94
CA ARG A 25 -12.67 -4.77 2.04
C ARG A 25 -12.95 -4.04 3.35
N TYR A 26 -12.25 -2.94 3.61
CA TYR A 26 -12.38 -2.18 4.85
C TYR A 26 -13.22 -0.89 4.70
N ALA A 27 -13.87 -0.69 3.55
CA ALA A 27 -14.66 0.50 3.25
C ALA A 27 -15.78 0.74 4.26
N GLU A 28 -16.49 -0.32 4.67
CA GLU A 28 -17.55 -0.23 5.68
C GLU A 28 -17.00 0.23 7.03
N THR A 29 -15.79 -0.19 7.40
CA THR A 29 -15.16 0.22 8.66
C THR A 29 -14.71 1.68 8.64
N PHE A 30 -14.31 2.20 7.47
CA PHE A 30 -14.06 3.63 7.33
C PHE A 30 -15.35 4.45 7.51
N VAL A 31 -16.48 3.97 6.98
CA VAL A 31 -17.79 4.63 7.14
C VAL A 31 -18.21 4.65 8.61
N THR A 32 -18.01 3.55 9.35
CA THR A 32 -18.36 3.51 10.78
C THR A 32 -17.46 4.43 11.61
N VAL A 33 -16.15 4.48 11.34
CA VAL A 33 -15.22 5.40 12.03
C VAL A 33 -15.57 6.88 11.78
N VAL A 34 -16.00 7.22 10.57
CA VAL A 34 -16.43 8.59 10.22
C VAL A 34 -17.79 8.94 10.83
N SER A 35 -18.69 7.96 11.01
CA SER A 35 -20.05 8.17 11.53
C SER A 35 -20.12 8.38 13.04
N PHE A 36 -19.15 7.88 13.83
CA PHE A 36 -19.14 8.07 15.28
C PHE A 36 -18.62 9.48 15.65
N ASN A 37 -19.55 10.43 15.61
CA ASN A 37 -19.31 11.87 15.64
C ASN A 37 -18.89 12.48 17.01
N GLN A 38 -18.57 11.68 18.03
CA GLN A 38 -18.50 12.21 19.41
C GLN A 38 -17.28 11.84 20.27
N VAL A 39 -16.40 10.91 19.89
CA VAL A 39 -15.31 10.47 20.81
C VAL A 39 -13.89 10.53 20.21
N GLY A 40 -13.69 10.95 18.95
CA GLY A 40 -12.33 11.02 18.44
C GLY A 40 -12.14 11.79 17.13
N ILE A 41 -11.86 13.09 17.24
CA ILE A 41 -11.38 13.90 16.10
C ILE A 41 -10.10 13.28 15.51
N VAL A 42 -9.21 12.77 16.36
CA VAL A 42 -7.92 12.17 15.97
C VAL A 42 -8.10 10.90 15.11
N PRO A 43 -8.85 9.86 15.53
CA PRO A 43 -9.05 8.68 14.68
C PRO A 43 -9.76 8.98 13.36
N ASN A 44 -10.63 9.99 13.30
CA ASN A 44 -11.30 10.39 12.06
C ASN A 44 -10.34 11.07 11.06
N ILE A 45 -9.47 11.98 11.55
CA ILE A 45 -8.43 12.60 10.71
C ILE A 45 -7.47 11.53 10.17
N ILE A 46 -7.04 10.58 11.02
CA ILE A 46 -6.16 9.49 10.59
C ILE A 46 -6.86 8.62 9.54
N ALA A 47 -8.13 8.26 9.74
CA ALA A 47 -8.91 7.49 8.76
C ALA A 47 -9.00 8.20 7.40
N MET A 48 -9.27 9.51 7.39
CA MET A 48 -9.30 10.30 6.16
C MET A 48 -7.93 10.38 5.48
N LEU A 49 -6.86 10.59 6.23
CA LEU A 49 -5.49 10.59 5.68
C LEU A 49 -5.13 9.24 5.08
N VAL A 50 -5.50 8.14 5.74
CA VAL A 50 -5.26 6.78 5.23
C VAL A 50 -6.06 6.52 3.96
N LEU A 51 -7.32 6.93 3.88
CA LEU A 51 -8.13 6.83 2.67
C LEU A 51 -7.51 7.62 1.51
N LEU A 52 -7.13 8.88 1.74
CA LEU A 52 -6.48 9.73 0.74
C LEU A 52 -5.14 9.13 0.27
N SER A 53 -4.37 8.57 1.20
CA SER A 53 -3.12 7.88 0.90
C SER A 53 -3.36 6.62 0.06
N GLY A 54 -4.37 5.82 0.40
CA GLY A 54 -4.71 4.63 -0.38
C GLY A 54 -5.17 4.99 -1.80
N ILE A 55 -6.02 6.00 -1.95
CA ILE A 55 -6.51 6.46 -3.27
C ILE A 55 -5.35 7.01 -4.12
N SER A 56 -4.51 7.88 -3.54
CA SER A 56 -3.35 8.44 -4.25
C SER A 56 -2.33 7.38 -4.63
N ALA A 57 -2.11 6.37 -3.78
CA ALA A 57 -1.29 5.20 -4.13
C ALA A 57 -1.87 4.42 -5.31
N ILE A 58 -3.19 4.17 -5.34
CA ILE A 58 -3.85 3.49 -6.47
C ILE A 58 -3.66 4.29 -7.77
N VAL A 59 -3.86 5.61 -7.73
CA VAL A 59 -3.72 6.47 -8.92
C VAL A 59 -2.29 6.48 -9.43
N GLY A 60 -1.30 6.69 -8.55
CA GLY A 60 0.10 6.73 -8.95
C GLY A 60 0.61 5.37 -9.44
N LEU A 61 0.39 4.32 -8.66
CA LEU A 61 0.84 2.96 -9.01
C LEU A 61 0.09 2.38 -10.22
N GLY A 62 -1.19 2.70 -10.36
CA GLY A 62 -2.02 2.30 -11.51
C GLY A 62 -1.54 2.92 -12.83
N ARG A 63 -0.98 4.13 -12.78
CA ARG A 63 -0.31 4.77 -13.91
C ARG A 63 1.11 4.26 -14.14
N GLY A 64 1.67 3.49 -13.21
CA GLY A 64 3.07 3.05 -13.24
C GLY A 64 4.04 4.13 -12.78
N ASP A 65 3.55 5.18 -12.12
CA ASP A 65 4.36 6.29 -11.68
C ASP A 65 5.02 6.02 -10.32
N ARG A 66 6.28 6.41 -10.21
CA ARG A 66 7.10 6.23 -8.98
C ARG A 66 6.58 7.02 -7.78
N TRP A 67 5.90 8.15 -8.01
CA TRP A 67 5.35 8.95 -6.92
C TRP A 67 4.26 8.20 -6.14
N GLY A 68 3.58 7.21 -6.76
CA GLY A 68 2.56 6.39 -6.10
C GLY A 68 3.09 5.52 -4.95
N PHE A 69 4.41 5.31 -4.87
CA PHE A 69 5.04 4.62 -3.75
C PHE A 69 5.11 5.48 -2.48
N ILE A 70 5.15 6.81 -2.59
CA ILE A 70 5.16 7.72 -1.44
C ILE A 70 3.90 7.54 -0.58
N PRO A 71 2.67 7.68 -1.12
CA PRO A 71 1.47 7.44 -0.35
C PRO A 71 1.29 5.94 0.00
N LEU A 72 1.87 5.01 -0.76
CA LEU A 72 1.88 3.59 -0.37
C LEU A 72 2.64 3.37 0.95
N TYR A 73 3.80 4.01 1.12
CA TYR A 73 4.62 3.91 2.32
C TYR A 73 4.00 4.57 3.55
N PHE A 74 3.13 5.55 3.36
CA PHE A 74 2.31 6.07 4.44
C PHE A 74 1.11 5.15 4.74
N PHE A 75 0.49 4.59 3.71
CA PHE A 75 -0.68 3.74 3.82
C PHE A 75 -0.41 2.44 4.59
N ILE A 76 0.62 1.67 4.22
CA ILE A 76 0.89 0.34 4.80
C ILE A 76 1.11 0.39 6.33
N PRO A 77 2.00 1.24 6.87
CA PRO A 77 2.19 1.34 8.31
C PRO A 77 0.94 1.86 9.01
N ALA A 78 0.21 2.80 8.40
CA ALA A 78 -0.96 3.39 9.02
C ALA A 78 -2.12 2.37 9.17
N ILE A 79 -2.40 1.57 8.14
CA ILE A 79 -3.40 0.49 8.25
C ILE A 79 -2.96 -0.61 9.23
N THR A 80 -1.65 -0.82 9.39
CA THR A 80 -1.09 -1.82 10.31
C THR A 80 -1.21 -1.37 11.76
N MET A 81 -0.74 -0.16 12.07
CA MET A 81 -0.64 0.34 13.44
C MET A 81 -1.95 0.90 13.99
N PHE A 82 -2.72 1.64 13.18
CA PHE A 82 -3.95 2.28 13.65
C PHE A 82 -5.18 1.41 13.50
N PHE A 83 -5.20 0.53 12.49
CA PHE A 83 -6.38 -0.27 12.16
C PHE A 83 -6.17 -1.78 12.36
N GLY A 84 -4.93 -2.27 12.47
CA GLY A 84 -4.65 -3.71 12.56
C GLY A 84 -5.11 -4.48 11.32
N TYR A 85 -5.15 -3.82 10.16
CA TYR A 85 -5.60 -4.43 8.91
C TYR A 85 -4.46 -5.07 8.14
N SER A 86 -4.76 -6.10 7.36
CA SER A 86 -3.80 -6.74 6.47
C SER A 86 -4.01 -6.29 5.03
N MET A 87 -2.90 -6.06 4.33
CA MET A 87 -2.86 -5.79 2.89
C MET A 87 -3.43 -6.94 2.06
N ILE A 88 -3.22 -8.19 2.50
CA ILE A 88 -3.78 -9.37 1.85
C ILE A 88 -5.00 -9.80 2.67
N PRO A 89 -6.22 -9.49 2.20
CA PRO A 89 -7.42 -9.88 2.92
C PRO A 89 -7.49 -11.41 3.02
N TYR A 90 -8.11 -11.89 4.10
CA TYR A 90 -8.35 -13.31 4.41
C TYR A 90 -7.13 -14.15 4.84
N LEU A 91 -5.89 -13.74 4.56
CA LEU A 91 -4.71 -14.46 5.06
C LEU A 91 -4.63 -14.51 6.60
N PRO A 92 -4.89 -13.41 7.33
CA PRO A 92 -4.87 -13.43 8.79
C PRO A 92 -6.04 -14.20 9.43
N SER A 93 -7.10 -14.54 8.68
CA SER A 93 -8.19 -15.39 9.20
C SER A 93 -7.86 -16.88 9.21
N LEU A 94 -6.79 -17.28 8.52
CA LEU A 94 -6.31 -18.67 8.51
C LEU A 94 -5.41 -18.99 9.72
N VAL A 95 -5.05 -17.96 10.50
CA VAL A 95 -4.14 -18.06 11.65
C VAL A 95 -4.95 -17.93 12.94
N SER A 96 -4.52 -18.64 13.99
CA SER A 96 -5.13 -18.55 15.32
C SER A 96 -5.23 -17.11 15.82
N PRO A 97 -6.29 -16.73 16.56
CA PRO A 97 -6.52 -15.36 17.01
C PRO A 97 -5.34 -14.74 17.76
N ASP A 98 -4.62 -15.54 18.55
CA ASP A 98 -3.48 -15.10 19.36
C ASP A 98 -2.26 -14.70 18.51
N LEU A 99 -2.09 -15.30 17.33
CA LEU A 99 -0.98 -15.04 16.42
C LEU A 99 -1.36 -14.06 15.30
N ARG A 100 -2.63 -13.62 15.25
CA ARG A 100 -3.15 -12.74 14.20
C ARG A 100 -2.45 -11.38 14.13
N PRO A 101 -2.19 -10.67 15.25
CA PRO A 101 -1.49 -9.39 15.18
C PRO A 101 -0.06 -9.55 14.64
N PHE A 102 0.63 -10.62 15.03
CA PHE A 102 1.96 -10.94 14.55
C PHE A 102 1.98 -11.25 13.04
N SER A 103 1.01 -12.04 12.56
CA SER A 103 0.90 -12.36 11.14
C SER A 103 0.56 -11.14 10.28
N ILE A 104 -0.26 -10.22 10.77
CA ILE A 104 -0.57 -8.95 10.10
C ILE A 104 0.68 -8.09 9.95
N VAL A 105 1.45 -7.92 11.02
CA VAL A 105 2.69 -7.11 10.99
C VAL A 105 3.70 -7.73 10.03
N LEU A 106 3.90 -9.04 10.09
CA LEU A 106 4.87 -9.73 9.24
C LEU A 106 4.49 -9.63 7.76
N LEU A 107 3.21 -9.82 7.43
CA LEU A 107 2.70 -9.74 6.08
C LEU A 107 2.74 -8.30 5.52
N ASN A 108 2.31 -7.32 6.30
CA ASN A 108 2.36 -5.93 5.84
C ASN A 108 3.81 -5.45 5.70
N SER A 109 4.70 -5.89 6.58
CA SER A 109 6.14 -5.61 6.48
C SER A 109 6.76 -6.25 5.24
N SER A 110 6.36 -7.48 4.88
CA SER A 110 6.87 -8.13 3.66
C SER A 110 6.38 -7.41 2.40
N VAL A 111 5.11 -6.97 2.36
CA VAL A 111 4.58 -6.13 1.27
C VAL A 111 5.32 -4.80 1.19
N LEU A 112 5.63 -4.18 2.34
CA LEU A 112 6.40 -2.93 2.39
C LEU A 112 7.81 -3.13 1.81
N VAL A 113 8.56 -4.12 2.28
CA VAL A 113 9.90 -4.42 1.76
C VAL A 113 9.85 -4.73 0.27
N PHE A 114 8.88 -5.52 -0.18
CA PHE A 114 8.69 -5.81 -1.59
C PHE A 114 8.45 -4.53 -2.40
N SER A 115 7.59 -3.63 -1.92
CA SER A 115 7.32 -2.37 -2.60
C SER A 115 8.54 -1.43 -2.65
N VAL A 116 9.40 -1.45 -1.62
CA VAL A 116 10.70 -0.74 -1.64
C VAL A 116 11.62 -1.33 -2.72
N LEU A 117 11.74 -2.65 -2.80
CA LEU A 117 12.58 -3.30 -3.82
C LEU A 117 12.11 -3.00 -5.25
N VAL A 118 10.79 -2.93 -5.48
CA VAL A 118 10.23 -2.55 -6.78
C VAL A 118 10.58 -1.10 -7.12
N LEU A 119 10.43 -0.17 -6.17
CA LEU A 119 10.79 1.23 -6.39
C LEU A 119 12.29 1.40 -6.68
N LEU A 120 13.16 0.75 -5.90
CA LEU A 120 14.60 0.82 -6.12
C LEU A 120 14.97 0.28 -7.50
N LYS A 121 14.38 -0.83 -7.93
CA LYS A 121 14.59 -1.35 -9.30
C LYS A 121 14.10 -0.39 -10.38
N MET A 122 12.98 0.29 -10.17
CA MET A 122 12.50 1.31 -11.11
C MET A 122 13.44 2.52 -11.18
N MET A 123 14.05 2.93 -10.06
CA MET A 123 15.01 4.04 -10.03
C MET A 123 16.36 3.65 -10.64
N ASP A 124 16.84 2.44 -10.37
CA ASP A 124 18.13 1.94 -10.87
C ASP A 124 18.13 1.79 -12.40
N ASP A 125 17.02 1.31 -12.99
CA ASP A 125 16.87 1.23 -14.44
C ASP A 125 16.94 2.61 -15.14
N ASP A 126 16.66 3.73 -14.44
CA ASP A 126 16.82 5.08 -15.00
C ASP A 126 18.25 5.64 -14.86
N VAL A 127 18.96 5.27 -13.78
CA VAL A 127 20.31 5.78 -13.48
C VAL A 127 21.38 5.10 -14.34
N VAL A 128 21.14 3.88 -14.80
CA VAL A 128 22.05 3.18 -15.74
C VAL A 128 21.95 3.74 -17.18
N LEU A 129 20.97 4.61 -17.48
CA LEU A 129 20.70 5.12 -18.83
C LEU A 129 21.28 6.48 -19.30
N PRO A 130 22.12 7.24 -18.57
CA PRO A 130 22.64 8.51 -19.09
C PRO A 130 24.04 8.44 -19.73
N VAL A 131 24.54 7.29 -20.23
CA VAL A 131 25.96 7.20 -20.71
C VAL A 131 26.15 6.72 -22.17
N GLU A 132 25.10 6.56 -22.99
CA GLU A 132 25.27 6.12 -24.40
C GLU A 132 24.66 7.05 -25.46
N LYS A 133 24.76 8.37 -25.23
CA LYS A 133 24.64 9.37 -26.30
C LYS A 133 25.64 10.51 -26.09
N CYS A 134 26.91 10.22 -26.36
CA CYS A 134 27.91 11.20 -26.78
C CYS A 134 28.46 10.74 -28.13
#